data_AF-A0A2T7PPM7-F1
#
_entry.id   AF-A0A2T7PPM7-F1
#
_cell.length_a   1.000
_cell.length_b   1.000
_cell.length_c   1.000
_cell.angle_alpha   90.00
_cell.angle_beta   90.00
_cell.angle_gamma   90.00
#
_symmetry.space_group_name_H-M   'P 1'
#
loop_
_entity.id
_entity.type
_entity.pdbx_description
1 polymer ?
#
loop_
_entity_poly.entity_id
_entity_poly.type
_entity_poly.pdbx_seq_one_letter_code
_entity_poly.pdbx_strand_id
1 'polypeptide(L)'
;MLRVGLVVVIVLSSIVSVVLGGALTGLKGGNMMQPFCRSGSYRPDAGDLLPASGNAPYSLKIVTKVNQYRAGQAIEVTLEGVNGKRFKGFFITNDCVQKQLMVHAGNFQPKNSQFAKTTQFCGDDGVTHTGINDKISVTFYWTPPPAYSLGRCQFKATVVENDNVFYTGVLSNSLAADPNCQNQAEMTNVLNEWKTLAPNAAGGNQRRSPRRIHGLTDVFNLKIHGVQQTGAMRSASSSVAETLR
;
A
#
# COMPACT_ATOMS: atom_id res chain seq x y z
N MET A 1 -66.67 6.92 -65.95
CA MET A 1 -65.78 5.85 -65.44
C MET A 1 -64.83 6.48 -64.43
N LEU A 2 -65.12 6.34 -63.13
CA LEU A 2 -64.32 6.90 -62.03
C LEU A 2 -63.02 6.10 -61.85
N ARG A 3 -61.88 6.78 -61.74
CA ARG A 3 -60.64 6.20 -61.21
C ARG A 3 -60.42 6.74 -59.80
N VAL A 4 -60.55 5.85 -58.82
CA VAL A 4 -60.29 6.10 -57.40
C VAL A 4 -58.77 6.01 -57.19
N GLY A 5 -58.14 7.13 -56.85
CA GLY A 5 -56.74 7.18 -56.48
C GLY A 5 -56.56 6.78 -55.01
N LEU A 6 -55.91 5.64 -54.78
CA LEU A 6 -55.52 5.14 -53.47
C LEU A 6 -54.35 6.00 -52.94
N VAL A 7 -54.58 6.77 -51.87
CA VAL A 7 -53.53 7.49 -51.15
C VAL A 7 -53.01 6.58 -50.03
N VAL A 8 -51.78 6.09 -50.17
CA VAL A 8 -51.09 5.32 -49.14
C VAL A 8 -50.36 6.30 -48.21
N VAL A 9 -50.87 6.48 -47.00
CA VAL A 9 -50.21 7.28 -45.94
C VAL A 9 -49.29 6.35 -45.16
N ILE A 10 -47.98 6.46 -45.37
CA ILE A 10 -46.97 5.75 -44.60
C ILE A 10 -46.68 6.56 -43.33
N VAL A 11 -47.20 6.13 -42.19
CA VAL A 11 -46.86 6.69 -40.89
C VAL A 11 -45.57 6.05 -40.40
N LEU A 12 -44.44 6.74 -40.55
CA LEU A 12 -43.17 6.35 -39.94
C LEU A 12 -43.21 6.70 -38.45
N SER A 13 -43.56 5.72 -37.60
CA SER A 13 -43.44 5.88 -36.14
C SER A 13 -41.97 5.69 -35.74
N SER A 14 -41.26 6.80 -35.51
CA SER A 14 -39.93 6.79 -34.91
C SER A 14 -40.04 6.33 -33.46
N ILE A 15 -39.76 5.05 -33.19
CA ILE A 15 -39.52 4.57 -31.82
C ILE A 15 -38.16 5.12 -31.39
N VAL A 16 -38.18 6.21 -30.62
CA VAL A 16 -36.99 6.68 -29.90
C VAL A 16 -36.79 5.75 -28.72
N SER A 17 -35.99 4.71 -28.91
CA SER A 17 -35.45 3.91 -27.79
C SER A 17 -34.51 4.81 -27.00
N VAL A 18 -34.98 5.33 -25.87
CA VAL A 18 -34.11 5.93 -24.86
C VAL A 18 -33.27 4.79 -24.27
N VAL A 19 -32.08 4.60 -24.84
CA VAL A 19 -31.04 3.79 -24.20
C VAL A 19 -30.53 4.62 -23.03
N LEU A 20 -31.10 4.39 -21.85
CA LEU A 20 -30.46 4.73 -20.59
C LEU A 20 -29.16 3.91 -20.53
N GLY A 21 -28.08 4.51 -21.02
CA GLY A 21 -26.73 4.05 -20.82
C GLY A 21 -26.38 4.15 -19.34
N GLY A 22 -26.91 3.24 -18.54
CA GLY A 22 -26.35 2.92 -17.24
C GLY A 22 -24.96 2.35 -17.51
N ALA A 23 -23.93 3.19 -17.40
CA ALA A 23 -22.57 2.71 -17.32
C ALA A 23 -22.49 1.89 -16.02
N LEU A 24 -22.74 0.58 -16.12
CA LEU A 24 -22.35 -0.39 -15.12
C LEU A 24 -20.81 -0.40 -15.12
N THR A 25 -20.20 0.57 -14.44
CA THR A 25 -18.77 0.52 -14.13
C THR A 25 -18.55 -0.46 -12.99
N GLY A 26 -18.90 -1.73 -13.24
CA GLY A 26 -18.43 -2.83 -12.42
C GLY A 26 -16.90 -2.86 -12.45
N LEU A 27 -16.30 -3.41 -11.39
CA LEU A 27 -14.88 -3.69 -11.32
C LEU A 27 -14.48 -4.56 -12.54
N LYS A 28 -13.65 -4.02 -13.46
CA LYS A 28 -13.21 -4.74 -14.67
C LYS A 28 -12.38 -6.00 -14.32
N GLY A 29 -12.94 -7.18 -14.62
CA GLY A 29 -12.38 -8.50 -14.35
C GLY A 29 -10.84 -8.58 -14.31
N GLY A 30 -10.31 -8.83 -13.10
CA GLY A 30 -8.87 -8.87 -12.81
C GLY A 30 -8.41 -7.74 -11.90
N ASN A 31 -9.19 -6.66 -11.80
CA ASN A 31 -9.17 -5.58 -10.82
C ASN A 31 -7.85 -5.37 -10.10
N MET A 32 -6.86 -4.94 -10.88
CA MET A 32 -5.66 -4.31 -10.38
C MET A 32 -6.05 -3.07 -9.56
N MET A 33 -5.14 -2.59 -8.72
CA MET A 33 -5.37 -1.33 -8.02
C MET A 33 -5.52 -0.17 -9.04
N GLN A 34 -6.34 0.84 -8.71
CA GLN A 34 -6.55 2.01 -9.56
C GLN A 34 -5.20 2.71 -9.86
N PRO A 35 -5.01 3.36 -11.02
CA PRO A 35 -3.69 3.87 -11.43
C PRO A 35 -3.17 5.07 -10.61
N PHE A 36 -4.01 5.67 -9.75
CA PHE A 36 -3.65 6.83 -8.94
C PHE A 36 -3.84 6.58 -7.45
N CYS A 37 -2.96 7.17 -6.67
CA CYS A 37 -2.93 7.04 -5.23
C CYS A 37 -3.73 8.18 -4.60
N ARG A 38 -4.97 7.91 -4.18
CA ARG A 38 -5.61 8.76 -3.17
C ARG A 38 -5.13 8.30 -1.80
N SER A 39 -4.65 9.26 -1.01
CA SER A 39 -4.08 9.02 0.31
C SER A 39 -4.99 8.12 1.16
N GLY A 40 -4.40 7.07 1.73
CA GLY A 40 -5.02 6.26 2.78
C GLY A 40 -6.01 5.16 2.33
N SER A 41 -6.30 4.99 1.04
CA SER A 41 -7.23 3.95 0.57
C SER A 41 -6.72 3.28 -0.70
N TYR A 42 -6.00 2.16 -0.55
CA TYR A 42 -5.69 1.31 -1.70
C TYR A 42 -7.01 0.81 -2.28
N ARG A 43 -7.35 1.27 -3.47
CA ARG A 43 -8.67 1.07 -4.06
C ARG A 43 -8.50 0.30 -5.36
N PRO A 44 -9.31 -0.73 -5.60
CA PRO A 44 -9.32 -1.41 -6.89
C PRO A 44 -9.76 -0.45 -7.99
N ASP A 45 -9.41 -0.75 -9.24
CA ASP A 45 -9.99 -0.05 -10.39
C ASP A 45 -11.49 -0.35 -10.47
N ALA A 46 -12.29 0.60 -10.00
CA ALA A 46 -13.68 0.39 -9.61
C ALA A 46 -14.66 1.44 -10.14
N GLY A 47 -14.20 2.29 -11.07
CA GLY A 47 -14.97 3.47 -11.49
C GLY A 47 -15.41 4.30 -10.28
N ASP A 48 -16.71 4.57 -10.20
CA ASP A 48 -17.34 5.38 -9.13
C ASP A 48 -17.81 4.56 -7.92
N LEU A 49 -17.63 3.23 -7.93
CA LEU A 49 -18.11 2.35 -6.85
C LEU A 49 -17.43 2.68 -5.52
N LEU A 50 -18.16 3.02 -4.46
CA LEU A 50 -17.57 3.22 -3.14
C LEU A 50 -17.32 1.88 -2.43
N PRO A 51 -16.39 1.83 -1.44
CA PRO A 51 -16.28 0.65 -0.59
C PRO A 51 -17.62 0.34 0.08
N ALA A 52 -17.92 -0.94 0.24
CA ALA A 52 -19.14 -1.37 0.92
C ALA A 52 -19.19 -0.84 2.35
N SER A 53 -20.38 -0.41 2.78
CA SER A 53 -20.61 0.06 4.14
C SER A 53 -20.73 -1.10 5.13
N GLY A 54 -20.29 -0.88 6.36
CA GLY A 54 -20.36 -1.86 7.44
C GLY A 54 -19.10 -2.72 7.60
N ASN A 55 -19.23 -3.78 8.41
CA ASN A 55 -18.10 -4.66 8.73
C ASN A 55 -17.79 -5.58 7.55
N ALA A 56 -16.54 -5.56 7.11
CA ALA A 56 -16.06 -6.48 6.09
C ALA A 56 -16.13 -7.93 6.61
N PRO A 57 -16.68 -8.88 5.83
CA PRO A 57 -16.78 -10.29 6.24
C PRO A 57 -15.46 -11.06 6.04
N TYR A 58 -14.33 -10.40 6.30
CA TYR A 58 -12.98 -10.89 6.06
C TYR A 58 -12.11 -10.61 7.29
N SER A 59 -11.17 -11.51 7.57
CA SER A 59 -10.25 -11.38 8.69
C SER A 59 -8.81 -11.47 8.20
N LEU A 60 -7.96 -10.58 8.73
CA LEU A 60 -6.52 -10.61 8.49
C LEU A 60 -5.82 -11.07 9.79
N LYS A 61 -5.38 -12.33 9.80
CA LYS A 61 -4.81 -12.98 10.98
C LYS A 61 -3.31 -13.07 10.87
N ILE A 62 -2.64 -12.86 12.00
CA ILE A 62 -1.19 -13.00 12.13
C ILE A 62 -0.92 -14.19 13.04
N VAL A 63 -0.04 -15.09 12.60
CA VAL A 63 0.39 -16.23 13.40
C VAL A 63 1.66 -15.84 14.17
N THR A 64 1.48 -15.38 15.41
CA THR A 64 2.57 -15.12 16.35
C THR A 64 2.11 -15.44 17.78
N LYS A 65 3.02 -15.90 18.64
CA LYS A 65 2.68 -16.32 20.01
C LYS A 65 2.41 -15.14 20.94
N VAL A 66 2.99 -13.96 20.66
CA VAL A 66 3.04 -12.83 21.62
C VAL A 66 2.68 -11.47 20.99
N ASN A 67 2.07 -11.44 19.80
CA ASN A 67 1.80 -10.21 19.05
C ASN A 67 3.04 -9.32 18.86
N GLN A 68 4.20 -9.97 18.68
CA GLN A 68 5.47 -9.29 18.40
C GLN A 68 6.09 -9.85 17.12
N TYR A 69 6.92 -9.04 16.48
CA TYR A 69 7.82 -9.47 15.41
C TYR A 69 9.28 -9.39 15.83
N ARG A 70 10.11 -10.22 15.21
CA ARG A 70 11.57 -10.16 15.29
C ARG A 70 12.19 -9.73 13.96
N ALA A 71 13.20 -8.87 14.02
CA ALA A 71 13.95 -8.44 12.84
C ALA A 71 14.47 -9.67 12.05
N GLY A 72 14.25 -9.70 10.74
CA GLY A 72 14.66 -10.81 9.87
C GLY A 72 13.87 -12.11 10.05
N GLN A 73 12.94 -12.20 11.00
CA GLN A 73 12.14 -13.40 11.22
C GLN A 73 10.81 -13.31 10.46
N ALA A 74 10.59 -14.24 9.54
CA ALA A 74 9.35 -14.34 8.79
C ALA A 74 8.15 -14.61 9.72
N ILE A 75 7.05 -13.93 9.44
CA ILE A 75 5.75 -14.10 10.10
C ILE A 75 4.72 -14.50 9.06
N GLU A 76 3.92 -15.50 9.40
CA GLU A 76 2.80 -15.93 8.56
C GLU A 76 1.59 -15.03 8.80
N VAL A 77 1.01 -14.52 7.71
CA VAL A 77 -0.20 -13.70 7.71
C VAL A 77 -1.21 -14.31 6.75
N THR A 78 -2.46 -14.39 7.19
CA THR A 78 -3.55 -15.02 6.44
C THR A 78 -4.73 -14.06 6.31
N LEU A 79 -5.14 -13.80 5.08
CA LEU A 79 -6.45 -13.22 4.79
C LEU A 79 -7.44 -14.38 4.59
N GLU A 80 -8.58 -14.33 5.25
CA GLU A 80 -9.63 -15.34 5.11
C GLU A 80 -11.03 -14.70 5.08
N GLY A 81 -11.96 -15.38 4.43
CA GLY A 81 -13.38 -15.05 4.52
C GLY A 81 -14.03 -15.70 5.73
N VAL A 82 -14.74 -14.89 6.51
CA VAL A 82 -15.48 -15.34 7.70
C VAL A 82 -16.72 -16.10 7.25
N ASN A 83 -17.05 -17.20 7.93
CA ASN A 83 -18.21 -18.05 7.62
C ASN A 83 -18.22 -18.55 6.15
N GLY A 84 -17.03 -18.84 5.60
CA GLY A 84 -16.89 -19.37 4.23
C GLY A 84 -17.10 -18.33 3.13
N LYS A 85 -17.12 -17.04 3.47
CA LYS A 85 -17.19 -15.97 2.46
C LYS A 85 -16.02 -16.06 1.49
N ARG A 86 -16.30 -15.82 0.21
CA ARG A 86 -15.31 -15.87 -0.86
C ARG A 86 -14.90 -14.46 -1.26
N PHE A 87 -13.71 -14.33 -1.82
CA PHE A 87 -13.21 -13.10 -2.41
C PHE A 87 -12.44 -13.41 -3.70
N LYS A 88 -12.48 -12.49 -4.66
CA LYS A 88 -11.84 -12.63 -5.96
C LYS A 88 -10.51 -11.90 -6.04
N GLY A 89 -10.41 -10.74 -5.39
CA GLY A 89 -9.21 -9.92 -5.42
C GLY A 89 -8.84 -9.38 -4.05
N PHE A 90 -7.59 -8.96 -3.91
CA PHE A 90 -7.11 -8.32 -2.70
C PHE A 90 -5.82 -7.54 -2.96
N PHE A 91 -5.56 -6.54 -2.12
CA PHE A 91 -4.23 -5.96 -1.94
C PHE A 91 -3.95 -5.86 -0.44
N ILE A 92 -2.82 -6.40 0.00
CA ILE A 92 -2.41 -6.44 1.41
C ILE A 92 -1.04 -5.79 1.52
N THR A 93 -0.88 -4.90 2.47
CA THR A 93 0.40 -4.28 2.83
C THR A 93 0.44 -4.02 4.33
N ASN A 94 1.55 -3.45 4.81
CA ASN A 94 1.75 -3.06 6.19
C ASN A 94 1.85 -1.54 6.37
N ASP A 95 1.36 -1.11 7.51
CA ASP A 95 1.53 0.22 8.05
C ASP A 95 2.37 0.12 9.32
N CYS A 96 3.56 0.72 9.31
CA CYS A 96 4.46 0.70 10.46
C CYS A 96 4.87 2.12 10.81
N VAL A 97 4.94 2.44 12.10
CA VAL A 97 5.19 3.81 12.58
C VAL A 97 6.47 4.43 12.00
N GLN A 98 7.53 3.65 11.84
CA GLN A 98 8.82 4.15 11.35
C GLN A 98 9.03 3.93 9.85
N LYS A 99 7.99 3.44 9.13
CA LYS A 99 8.05 3.21 7.67
C LYS A 99 8.34 4.48 6.89
N GLN A 100 7.82 5.64 7.31
CA GLN A 100 8.03 6.91 6.60
C GLN A 100 9.51 7.35 6.53
N LEU A 101 10.35 6.80 7.41
CA LEU A 101 11.78 7.08 7.43
C LEU A 101 12.59 6.12 6.55
N MET A 102 11.98 5.05 6.03
CA MET A 102 12.67 3.90 5.44
C MET A 102 12.05 3.50 4.09
N VAL A 103 12.89 3.19 3.10
CA VAL A 103 12.44 2.87 1.72
C VAL A 103 11.71 1.52 1.63
N HIS A 104 11.90 0.61 2.59
CA HIS A 104 11.36 -0.75 2.53
C HIS A 104 10.85 -1.24 3.90
N ALA A 105 9.58 -1.64 3.98
CA ALA A 105 8.92 -2.07 5.21
C ALA A 105 8.93 -3.59 5.41
N GLY A 106 9.95 -4.26 4.88
CA GLY A 106 10.11 -5.72 4.91
C GLY A 106 9.62 -6.42 3.64
N ASN A 107 10.03 -7.66 3.48
CA ASN A 107 9.80 -8.45 2.27
C ASN A 107 8.53 -9.29 2.40
N PHE A 108 7.75 -9.35 1.32
CA PHE A 108 6.55 -10.18 1.23
C PHE A 108 6.83 -11.43 0.37
N GLN A 109 6.30 -12.58 0.78
CA GLN A 109 6.43 -13.82 0.03
C GLN A 109 5.13 -14.64 0.09
N PRO A 110 4.37 -14.74 -1.01
CA PRO A 110 3.20 -15.61 -1.07
C PRO A 110 3.54 -17.07 -0.75
N LYS A 111 2.74 -17.72 0.10
CA LYS A 111 2.89 -19.17 0.40
C LYS A 111 2.41 -20.02 -0.78
N ASN A 112 1.46 -19.52 -1.55
CA ASN A 112 0.98 -20.14 -2.78
C ASN A 112 0.94 -19.10 -3.92
N SER A 113 1.89 -19.22 -4.85
CA SER A 113 2.03 -18.35 -6.01
C SER A 113 0.92 -18.50 -7.06
N GLN A 114 0.10 -19.54 -6.97
CA GLN A 114 -1.05 -19.74 -7.87
C GLN A 114 -2.13 -18.67 -7.65
N PHE A 115 -2.30 -18.20 -6.41
CA PHE A 115 -3.40 -17.29 -6.04
C PHE A 115 -2.93 -15.89 -5.65
N ALA A 116 -1.64 -15.71 -5.38
CA ALA A 116 -1.07 -14.51 -4.81
C ALA A 116 0.32 -14.22 -5.41
N LYS A 117 0.63 -12.94 -5.60
CA LYS A 117 1.94 -12.45 -6.07
C LYS A 117 2.31 -11.19 -5.33
N THR A 118 3.61 -10.88 -5.25
CA THR A 118 4.07 -9.59 -4.76
C THR A 118 3.81 -8.50 -5.80
N THR A 119 3.60 -7.27 -5.34
CA THR A 119 3.47 -6.09 -6.19
C THR A 119 3.84 -4.85 -5.39
N GLN A 120 4.10 -3.76 -6.10
CA GLN A 120 4.27 -2.45 -5.50
C GLN A 120 3.11 -1.56 -5.97
N PHE A 121 2.46 -0.89 -5.03
CA PHE A 121 1.37 0.01 -5.33
C PHE A 121 1.47 1.26 -4.46
N CYS A 122 1.44 2.44 -5.08
CA CYS A 122 1.60 3.72 -4.36
C CYS A 122 2.91 3.86 -3.58
N GLY A 123 3.97 3.23 -4.04
CA GLY A 123 5.26 3.19 -3.33
C GLY A 123 5.31 2.14 -2.22
N ASP A 124 4.19 1.49 -1.91
CA ASP A 124 4.12 0.44 -0.89
C ASP A 124 4.26 -0.95 -1.51
N ASP A 125 5.17 -1.74 -0.95
CA ASP A 125 5.25 -3.16 -1.24
C ASP A 125 4.07 -3.90 -0.61
N GLY A 126 3.58 -4.93 -1.30
CA GLY A 126 2.47 -5.74 -0.81
C GLY A 126 2.26 -7.00 -1.60
N VAL A 127 1.13 -7.66 -1.30
CA VAL A 127 0.69 -8.89 -1.95
C VAL A 127 -0.68 -8.66 -2.58
N THR A 128 -0.84 -9.11 -3.82
CA THR A 128 -2.10 -9.03 -4.58
C THR A 128 -2.47 -10.38 -5.18
N HIS A 129 -3.71 -10.54 -5.64
CA HIS A 129 -4.14 -11.74 -6.37
C HIS A 129 -3.46 -11.88 -7.76
N THR A 130 -3.39 -13.11 -8.25
CA THR A 130 -2.92 -13.45 -9.60
C THR A 130 -4.04 -13.53 -10.64
N GLY A 131 -5.29 -13.72 -10.20
CA GLY A 131 -6.45 -13.85 -11.08
C GLY A 131 -7.77 -13.81 -10.32
N ILE A 132 -8.88 -13.91 -11.07
CA ILE A 132 -10.25 -13.64 -10.58
C ILE A 132 -10.95 -14.82 -9.90
N ASN A 133 -10.29 -15.98 -9.84
CA ASN A 133 -10.89 -17.18 -9.25
C ASN A 133 -11.20 -16.94 -7.78
N ASP A 134 -12.32 -17.51 -7.32
CA ASP A 134 -12.73 -17.40 -5.93
C ASP A 134 -11.68 -17.99 -4.98
N LYS A 135 -11.46 -17.27 -3.88
CA LYS A 135 -10.57 -17.64 -2.79
C LYS A 135 -11.36 -17.61 -1.50
N ILE A 136 -11.08 -18.56 -0.61
CA ILE A 136 -11.59 -18.56 0.77
C ILE A 136 -10.49 -18.05 1.72
N SER A 137 -9.23 -18.30 1.37
CA SER A 137 -8.08 -17.88 2.15
C SER A 137 -6.85 -17.69 1.25
N VAL A 138 -5.98 -16.76 1.63
CA VAL A 138 -4.62 -16.62 1.10
C VAL A 138 -3.65 -16.37 2.24
N THR A 139 -2.47 -17.00 2.14
CA THR A 139 -1.42 -16.89 3.15
C THR A 139 -0.12 -16.41 2.52
N PHE A 140 0.59 -15.56 3.23
CA PHE A 140 1.92 -15.06 2.86
C PHE A 140 2.82 -14.94 4.08
N TYR A 141 4.12 -14.91 3.83
CA TYR A 141 5.13 -14.55 4.79
C TYR A 141 5.48 -13.08 4.65
N TRP A 142 5.63 -12.39 5.78
CA TRP A 142 6.26 -11.09 5.85
C TRP A 142 7.51 -11.18 6.71
N THR A 143 8.64 -10.76 6.16
CA THR A 143 9.93 -10.75 6.84
C THR A 143 10.36 -9.31 7.08
N PRO A 144 10.35 -8.83 8.34
CA PRO A 144 10.86 -7.49 8.67
C PRO A 144 12.34 -7.38 8.32
N PRO A 145 12.87 -6.17 8.05
CA PRO A 145 14.30 -5.96 7.85
C PRO A 145 15.11 -6.53 9.03
N PRO A 146 16.30 -7.12 8.77
CA PRO A 146 17.09 -7.79 9.82
C PRO A 146 17.81 -6.82 10.77
N ALA A 147 18.04 -5.58 10.37
CA ALA A 147 18.94 -4.66 11.07
C ALA A 147 18.24 -3.62 11.97
N TYR A 148 16.93 -3.43 11.84
CA TYR A 148 16.23 -2.38 12.56
C TYR A 148 14.75 -2.71 12.80
N SER A 149 14.20 -2.05 13.80
CA SER A 149 12.77 -2.07 14.07
C SER A 149 12.04 -1.10 13.15
N LEU A 150 10.82 -1.46 12.74
CA LEU A 150 9.87 -0.60 12.04
C LEU A 150 8.88 0.08 13.02
N GLY A 151 9.07 -0.10 14.33
CA GLY A 151 8.13 0.32 15.36
C GLY A 151 6.91 -0.61 15.44
N ARG A 152 5.75 -0.07 15.80
CA ARG A 152 4.51 -0.85 15.77
C ARG A 152 4.04 -1.01 14.33
N CYS A 153 3.66 -2.22 13.94
CA CYS A 153 3.17 -2.54 12.61
C CYS A 153 1.74 -3.07 12.66
N GLN A 154 0.96 -2.82 11.63
CA GLN A 154 -0.36 -3.41 11.41
C GLN A 154 -0.53 -3.70 9.92
N PHE A 155 -1.08 -4.86 9.59
CA PHE A 155 -1.41 -5.15 8.20
C PHE A 155 -2.80 -4.62 7.88
N LYS A 156 -2.95 -4.14 6.66
CA LYS A 156 -4.21 -3.64 6.13
C LYS A 156 -4.46 -4.23 4.76
N ALA A 157 -5.72 -4.56 4.51
CA ALA A 157 -6.15 -5.16 3.26
C ALA A 157 -7.34 -4.41 2.66
N THR A 158 -7.33 -4.37 1.33
CA THR A 158 -8.51 -4.12 0.51
C THR A 158 -8.90 -5.44 -0.13
N VAL A 159 -10.17 -5.81 -0.05
CA VAL A 159 -10.68 -7.11 -0.48
C VAL A 159 -11.83 -6.92 -1.45
N VAL A 160 -11.76 -7.55 -2.60
CA VAL A 160 -12.79 -7.53 -3.64
C VAL A 160 -13.61 -8.81 -3.53
N GLU A 161 -14.88 -8.69 -3.17
CA GLU A 161 -15.81 -9.82 -3.10
C GLU A 161 -16.25 -10.23 -4.51
N ASN A 162 -16.74 -9.26 -5.29
CA ASN A 162 -17.22 -9.44 -6.66
C ASN A 162 -17.13 -8.12 -7.42
N ASP A 163 -17.58 -8.10 -8.67
CA ASP A 163 -17.42 -6.94 -9.57
C ASP A 163 -18.20 -5.69 -9.15
N ASN A 164 -18.97 -5.71 -8.05
CA ASN A 164 -19.67 -4.53 -7.54
C ASN A 164 -19.42 -4.27 -6.05
N VAL A 165 -18.67 -5.14 -5.38
CA VAL A 165 -18.51 -5.11 -3.92
C VAL A 165 -17.06 -5.31 -3.55
N PHE A 166 -16.51 -4.33 -2.85
CA PHE A 166 -15.19 -4.41 -2.23
C PHE A 166 -15.19 -3.70 -0.89
N TYR A 167 -14.27 -4.09 -0.02
CA TYR A 167 -14.10 -3.56 1.32
C TYR A 167 -12.67 -3.04 1.46
N THR A 168 -12.51 -1.89 2.10
CA THR A 168 -11.22 -1.36 2.52
C THR A 168 -11.10 -1.43 4.04
N GLY A 169 -9.89 -1.24 4.57
CA GLY A 169 -9.70 -1.18 6.02
C GLY A 169 -9.91 -2.51 6.74
N VAL A 170 -9.67 -3.64 6.07
CA VAL A 170 -9.59 -4.94 6.75
C VAL A 170 -8.25 -5.00 7.48
N LEU A 171 -8.27 -4.83 8.80
CA LEU A 171 -7.06 -4.70 9.61
C LEU A 171 -6.73 -6.01 10.34
N SER A 172 -5.43 -6.25 10.53
CA SER A 172 -4.96 -7.24 11.49
C SER A 172 -4.88 -6.67 12.90
N ASN A 173 -4.59 -7.52 13.88
CA ASN A 173 -4.02 -7.05 15.15
C ASN A 173 -2.69 -6.32 14.91
N SER A 174 -2.32 -5.41 15.81
CA SER A 174 -1.01 -4.75 15.76
C SER A 174 0.10 -5.64 16.31
N LEU A 175 1.29 -5.54 15.71
CA LEU A 175 2.52 -6.15 16.19
C LEU A 175 3.43 -5.10 16.79
N ALA A 176 3.95 -5.38 17.98
CA ALA A 176 5.08 -4.63 18.52
C ALA A 176 6.40 -5.23 18.05
N ALA A 177 7.46 -4.43 17.99
CA ALA A 177 8.81 -4.97 17.87
C ALA A 177 9.16 -5.74 19.15
N ASP A 178 9.76 -6.92 19.03
CA ASP A 178 10.37 -7.58 20.18
C ASP A 178 11.45 -6.63 20.75
N PRO A 179 11.52 -6.41 22.08
CA PRO A 179 12.55 -5.57 22.69
C PRO A 179 13.98 -6.00 22.33
N ASN A 180 14.18 -7.28 22.01
CA ASN A 180 15.46 -7.83 21.59
C ASN A 180 15.70 -7.74 20.07
N CYS A 181 14.82 -7.09 19.30
CA CYS A 181 15.09 -6.70 17.91
C CYS A 181 16.15 -5.61 17.79
N GLN A 182 16.70 -5.15 18.92
CA GLN A 182 17.61 -4.03 18.99
C GLN A 182 19.05 -4.53 19.14
N ASN A 183 19.91 -4.22 18.18
CA ASN A 183 21.12 -3.50 18.52
C ASN A 183 20.78 -2.02 18.40
N GLN A 184 20.34 -1.38 19.48
CA GLN A 184 19.98 0.04 19.51
C GLN A 184 21.14 0.95 19.04
N ALA A 185 22.38 0.46 19.19
CA ALA A 185 23.59 1.05 18.64
C ALA A 185 23.63 1.06 17.10
N GLU A 186 23.17 0.00 16.43
CA GLU A 186 23.11 -0.08 14.96
C GLU A 186 22.05 0.87 14.40
N MET A 187 20.87 0.94 15.02
CA MET A 187 19.82 1.89 14.63
C MET A 187 20.30 3.35 14.79
N THR A 188 21.06 3.64 15.86
CA THR A 188 21.66 4.96 16.07
C THR A 188 22.72 5.27 15.02
N ASN A 189 23.54 4.29 14.65
CA ASN A 189 24.55 4.45 13.59
C ASN A 189 23.91 4.65 12.22
N VAL A 190 22.90 3.86 11.85
CA VAL A 190 22.14 4.05 10.61
C VAL A 190 21.51 5.45 10.60
N LEU A 191 20.76 5.82 11.64
CA LEU A 191 20.16 7.17 11.71
C LEU A 191 21.20 8.30 11.65
N ASN A 192 22.40 8.11 12.22
CA ASN A 192 23.48 9.08 12.14
C ASN A 192 24.15 9.13 10.77
N GLU A 193 24.28 8.00 10.07
CA GLU A 193 24.74 7.94 8.68
C GLU A 193 23.75 8.67 7.75
N TRP A 194 22.44 8.45 7.89
CA TRP A 194 21.44 9.20 7.13
C TRP A 194 21.49 10.70 7.40
N LYS A 195 21.68 11.10 8.67
CA LYS A 195 21.84 12.52 9.05
C LYS A 195 23.12 13.16 8.53
N THR A 196 24.18 12.40 8.28
CA THR A 196 25.45 12.90 7.72
C THR A 196 25.47 12.89 6.19
N LEU A 197 24.59 12.11 5.54
CA LEU A 197 24.40 12.13 4.08
C LEU A 197 23.44 13.25 3.63
N ALA A 198 22.48 13.65 4.46
CA ALA A 198 21.51 14.72 4.15
C ALA A 198 22.12 16.12 3.86
N PRO A 199 23.23 16.57 4.48
CA PRO A 199 23.82 17.89 4.20
C PRO A 199 24.69 17.93 2.94
N ASN A 200 25.20 16.79 2.46
CA ASN A 200 26.22 16.76 1.40
C ASN A 200 25.64 16.68 -0.02
N ALA A 201 24.32 16.58 -0.19
CA ALA A 201 23.67 16.59 -1.50
C ALA A 201 23.61 17.99 -2.17
N ALA A 202 24.04 19.04 -1.47
CA ALA A 202 23.99 20.43 -1.97
C ALA A 202 25.35 21.03 -2.37
N GLY A 203 26.47 20.30 -2.26
CA GLY A 203 27.80 20.85 -2.54
C GLY A 203 28.70 19.85 -3.26
N GLY A 204 28.88 20.05 -4.57
CA GLY A 204 29.80 19.25 -5.36
C GLY A 204 31.25 19.43 -4.92
N ASN A 205 32.01 18.34 -4.87
CA ASN A 205 33.20 18.16 -5.72
C ASN A 205 33.70 16.71 -5.59
N GLN A 206 34.15 16.15 -6.71
CA GLN A 206 34.76 14.82 -6.74
C GLN A 206 36.07 14.76 -5.95
N ARG A 207 36.39 13.53 -5.53
CA ARG A 207 37.69 12.98 -5.07
C ARG A 207 37.82 12.74 -3.56
N ARG A 208 37.41 11.55 -3.15
CA ARG A 208 38.20 10.59 -2.34
C ARG A 208 37.42 9.27 -2.24
N SER A 209 37.90 8.24 -2.91
CA SER A 209 37.38 6.87 -2.77
C SER A 209 37.61 6.37 -1.34
N PRO A 210 36.59 5.84 -0.64
CA PRO A 210 36.80 5.04 0.54
C PRO A 210 37.22 3.63 0.15
N ARG A 211 38.10 3.04 0.98
CA ARG A 211 38.55 1.66 0.88
C ARG A 211 37.37 0.69 0.81
N ARG A 212 37.49 -0.21 -0.15
CA ARG A 212 36.74 -1.45 -0.39
C ARG A 212 36.47 -2.19 0.93
N ILE A 213 35.25 -2.11 1.44
CA ILE A 213 34.67 -3.17 2.29
C ILE A 213 33.97 -4.12 1.32
N HIS A 214 34.40 -5.37 1.31
CA HIS A 214 33.81 -6.41 0.47
C HIS A 214 32.38 -6.73 0.96
N GLY A 215 31.41 -6.62 0.05
CA GLY A 215 30.06 -7.19 0.21
C GLY A 215 28.97 -6.16 0.43
N LEU A 216 28.42 -5.64 -0.68
CA LEU A 216 27.10 -5.00 -0.89
C LEU A 216 27.28 -3.89 -1.93
N THR A 217 27.32 -4.27 -3.21
CA THR A 217 27.19 -3.34 -4.34
C THR A 217 25.90 -3.66 -5.08
N ASP A 218 25.33 -2.60 -5.65
CA ASP A 218 24.00 -2.47 -6.25
C ASP A 218 22.91 -2.43 -5.19
N VAL A 219 22.30 -1.29 -4.89
CA VAL A 219 21.62 -0.38 -5.82
C VAL A 219 21.48 0.95 -5.07
N PHE A 220 21.88 2.10 -5.62
CA PHE A 220 21.15 3.36 -5.43
C PHE A 220 21.70 4.41 -6.39
N ASN A 221 20.96 4.61 -7.48
CA ASN A 221 21.05 5.81 -8.30
C ASN A 221 19.61 6.31 -8.42
N LEU A 222 19.19 7.24 -7.56
CA LEU A 222 17.91 7.93 -7.73
C LEU A 222 18.10 9.43 -7.63
N LYS A 223 17.74 10.05 -8.75
CA LYS A 223 17.78 11.47 -9.07
C LYS A 223 16.71 12.20 -8.25
N ILE A 224 17.12 13.05 -7.31
CA ILE A 224 16.20 13.90 -6.55
C ILE A 224 15.78 15.10 -7.42
N HIS A 225 14.50 15.19 -7.78
CA HIS A 225 13.89 16.45 -8.22
C HIS A 225 13.39 17.21 -6.99
N GLY A 226 13.83 18.46 -6.88
CA GLY A 226 13.81 19.26 -5.66
C GLY A 226 12.43 19.72 -5.18
N VAL A 227 12.37 19.96 -3.87
CA VAL A 227 11.38 20.82 -3.22
C VAL A 227 12.15 21.97 -2.58
N GLN A 228 11.96 23.19 -3.10
CA GLN A 228 12.39 24.43 -2.47
C GLN A 228 11.58 24.65 -1.17
N GLN A 229 12.28 24.86 -0.06
CA GLN A 229 11.76 25.71 1.01
C GLN A 229 12.71 26.88 1.22
N THR A 230 12.20 28.07 0.95
CA THR A 230 12.84 29.37 1.12
C THR A 230 12.58 29.90 2.53
N GLY A 231 13.66 30.29 3.24
CA GLY A 231 13.70 31.34 4.28
C GLY A 231 12.96 31.06 5.61
N ALA A 232 13.39 31.53 6.78
CA ALA A 232 14.46 32.46 7.12
C ALA A 232 14.84 32.30 8.62
N MET A 233 16.09 32.69 8.91
CA MET A 233 16.71 32.93 10.22
C MET A 233 15.80 33.61 11.26
N ARG A 234 15.94 33.25 12.54
CA ARG A 234 16.73 34.02 13.52
C ARG A 234 16.66 33.39 14.92
N SER A 235 17.84 33.21 15.51
CA SER A 235 18.10 32.95 16.92
C SER A 235 17.77 34.17 17.78
N ALA A 236 17.18 33.96 18.95
CA ALA A 236 17.35 34.85 20.08
C ALA A 236 17.36 34.03 21.38
N SER A 237 18.51 34.02 22.03
CA SER A 237 18.78 33.52 23.37
C SER A 237 18.47 34.60 24.41
N SER A 238 17.71 34.29 25.45
CA SER A 238 17.95 34.84 26.81
C SER A 238 17.13 34.05 27.83
N SER A 239 17.80 33.19 28.60
CA SER A 239 17.28 32.65 29.86
C SER A 239 18.14 33.25 30.96
N VAL A 240 17.60 34.26 31.66
CA VAL A 240 18.16 34.76 32.92
C VAL A 240 17.74 33.77 34.01
N ALA A 241 18.74 33.10 34.59
CA ALA A 241 18.59 32.37 35.83
C ALA A 241 19.45 33.08 36.87
N GLU A 242 18.83 33.64 37.90
CA GLU A 242 19.55 33.99 39.13
C GLU A 242 18.67 33.64 40.32
N THR A 243 19.29 32.90 41.24
CA THR A 243 18.70 32.15 42.33
C THR A 243 19.41 32.58 43.61
N LEU A 244 18.63 32.83 44.68
CA LEU A 244 19.00 32.84 46.10
C LEU A 244 19.92 33.97 46.62
N ARG A 245 19.33 34.91 47.38
CA ARG A 245 19.33 34.92 48.86
C ARG A 245 18.27 35.87 49.38
#